data_AF-A0A418WFP4-F1
#
_entry.id   AF-A0A418WFP4-F1
#
_cell.length_a   1.000
_cell.length_b   1.000
_cell.length_c   1.000
_cell.angle_alpha   90.00
_cell.angle_beta   90.00
_cell.angle_gamma   90.00
#
_symmetry.space_group_name_H-M   'P 1'
#
loop_
_entity.id
_entity.type
_entity.pdbx_description
1 polymer ?
#
loop_
_entity_poly.entity_id
_entity_poly.type
_entity_poly.pdbx_seq_one_letter_code
_entity_poly.pdbx_strand_id
1 'polypeptide(L)'
;MPDIPLLVSCEHDFLIHLVAVPSTARVSDMIAAAASLVVGIHVPNYPSSSVRARKIDQADALPADANVLDAGVTAMDWIHLYFEPDTVGGTRLQ
;
A
#
# COMPACT_ATOMS: atom_id res chain seq x y z
N MET A 1 -15.94 -6.79 14.05
CA MET A 1 -14.56 -7.32 14.05
C MET A 1 -13.61 -6.17 14.30
N PRO A 2 -12.46 -6.38 14.96
CA PRO A 2 -11.58 -5.28 15.32
C PRO A 2 -10.85 -4.72 14.09
N ASP A 3 -10.60 -3.42 14.10
CA ASP A 3 -9.65 -2.79 13.19
C ASP A 3 -8.22 -3.19 13.59
N ILE A 4 -7.35 -3.26 12.58
CA ILE A 4 -5.94 -3.59 12.73
C ILE A 4 -5.15 -2.28 12.53
N PRO A 5 -4.39 -1.81 13.53
CA PRO A 5 -3.52 -0.66 13.35
C PRO A 5 -2.27 -1.06 12.56
N LEU A 6 -1.88 -0.27 11.57
CA LEU A 6 -0.72 -0.50 10.71
C LEU A 6 0.16 0.75 10.67
N LEU A 7 1.48 0.53 10.59
CA LEU A 7 2.43 1.59 10.27
C LEU A 7 2.56 1.64 8.75
N VAL A 8 2.30 2.78 8.13
CA VAL A 8 2.34 2.91 6.67
C VAL A 8 3.32 3.98 6.24
N SER A 9 4.31 3.60 5.44
CA SER A 9 5.13 4.55 4.69
C SER A 9 4.77 4.51 3.22
N CYS A 10 5.03 5.60 2.50
CA CYS A 10 4.84 5.69 1.06
C CYS A 10 6.16 6.10 0.41
N GLU A 11 6.47 5.50 -0.74
CA GLU A 11 7.55 5.93 -1.59
C GLU A 11 7.45 7.44 -1.88
N HIS A 12 8.55 8.15 -1.72
CA HIS A 12 8.65 9.62 -1.82
C HIS A 12 7.93 10.44 -0.72
N ASP A 13 7.28 9.82 0.27
CA ASP A 13 6.87 10.50 1.50
C ASP A 13 7.99 10.46 2.55
N PHE A 14 7.98 11.42 3.48
CA PHE A 14 8.95 11.53 4.57
C PHE A 14 8.38 11.09 5.93
N LEU A 15 7.08 10.77 6.01
CA LEU A 15 6.39 10.36 7.22
C LEU A 15 6.05 8.86 7.23
N ILE A 16 5.82 8.34 8.44
CA ILE A 16 5.13 7.08 8.69
C ILE A 16 3.78 7.43 9.32
N HIS A 17 2.70 6.91 8.74
CA HIS A 17 1.33 7.15 9.17
C HIS A 17 0.81 5.95 9.96
N LEU A 18 0.01 6.21 11.00
CA LEU A 18 -0.75 5.16 11.67
C LEU A 18 -2.11 5.04 11.00
N VAL A 19 -2.40 3.90 10.38
CA VAL A 19 -3.65 3.65 9.65
C VAL A 19 -4.38 2.49 10.29
N ALA A 20 -5.62 2.69 10.70
CA ALA A 20 -6.51 1.62 11.15
C ALA A 20 -7.31 1.09 9.97
N VAL A 21 -7.24 -0.22 9.72
CA VAL A 21 -8.01 -0.87 8.65
C VAL A 21 -8.89 -1.99 9.20
N PRO A 22 -10.10 -2.20 8.67
CA PRO A 22 -10.91 -3.34 9.06
C PRO A 22 -10.18 -4.65 8.79
N SER A 23 -10.19 -5.58 9.75
CA SER A 23 -9.59 -6.91 9.56
C SER A 23 -10.20 -7.72 8.41
N THR A 24 -11.42 -7.37 8.00
CA THR A 24 -12.11 -7.98 6.85
C THR A 24 -11.80 -7.30 5.51
N ALA A 25 -11.03 -6.20 5.50
CA ALA A 25 -10.73 -5.46 4.29
C ALA A 25 -9.89 -6.28 3.31
N ARG A 26 -9.98 -5.95 2.03
CA ARG A 26 -9.01 -6.41 1.03
C ARG A 26 -7.74 -5.58 1.11
N VAL A 27 -6.64 -6.14 0.65
CA VAL A 27 -5.37 -5.42 0.53
C VAL A 27 -5.52 -4.18 -0.38
N SER A 28 -6.31 -4.26 -1.46
CA SER A 28 -6.62 -3.10 -2.32
C SER A 28 -7.27 -1.95 -1.55
N ASP A 29 -8.17 -2.25 -0.62
CA ASP A 29 -8.88 -1.24 0.17
C ASP A 29 -7.95 -0.60 1.20
N MET A 30 -7.08 -1.42 1.82
CA MET A 30 -6.01 -0.95 2.69
C MET A 30 -5.05 0.00 1.95
N ILE A 31 -4.63 -0.35 0.73
CA ILE A 31 -3.78 0.49 -0.11
C ILE A 31 -4.48 1.82 -0.40
N ALA A 32 -5.74 1.79 -0.84
CA ALA A 32 -6.50 3.00 -1.15
C ALA A 32 -6.66 3.91 0.07
N ALA A 33 -7.00 3.34 1.23
CA ALA A 33 -7.13 4.09 2.47
C ALA A 33 -5.81 4.77 2.87
N ALA A 34 -4.70 4.04 2.84
CA ALA A 34 -3.40 4.60 3.19
C ALA A 34 -2.90 5.62 2.14
N ALA A 35 -3.05 5.33 0.85
CA ALA A 35 -2.66 6.24 -0.23
C ALA A 35 -3.42 7.57 -0.16
N SER A 36 -4.68 7.57 0.29
CA SER A 36 -5.49 8.79 0.42
C SER A 36 -4.94 9.82 1.41
N LEU A 37 -4.04 9.40 2.30
CA LEU A 37 -3.39 10.28 3.29
C LEU A 37 -2.13 10.97 2.75
N VAL A 38 -1.60 10.50 1.62
CA VAL A 38 -0.26 10.89 1.13
C VAL A 38 -0.24 11.32 -0.33
N VAL A 39 -0.93 10.58 -1.22
CA VAL A 39 -0.96 10.87 -2.66
C VAL A 39 -1.87 12.06 -2.92
N GLY A 40 -1.34 13.08 -3.61
CA GLY A 40 -1.99 14.37 -3.82
C GLY A 40 -1.85 15.34 -2.64
N ILE A 41 -1.21 14.92 -1.54
CA ILE A 41 -0.99 15.76 -0.34
C ILE A 41 0.50 16.02 -0.15
N HIS A 42 1.29 14.97 0.12
CA HIS A 42 2.75 15.04 0.26
C HIS A 42 3.48 14.51 -0.97
N VAL A 43 2.87 13.55 -1.66
CA VAL A 43 3.44 12.86 -2.83
C VAL A 43 2.60 13.21 -4.06
N PRO A 44 3.21 13.53 -5.22
CA PRO A 44 2.46 13.73 -6.45
C PRO A 44 1.63 12.50 -6.85
N ASN A 45 0.59 12.70 -7.64
CA ASN A 45 -0.10 11.59 -8.28
C ASN A 45 0.70 11.09 -9.49
N TYR A 46 0.84 9.77 -9.63
CA TYR A 46 1.50 9.10 -10.75
C TYR A 46 0.48 8.30 -11.57
N PRO A 47 -0.24 8.93 -12.50
CA PRO A 47 -1.39 8.31 -13.19
C PRO A 47 -1.02 7.14 -14.11
N SER A 48 0.26 6.95 -14.42
CA SER A 48 0.79 5.82 -15.20
C SER A 48 1.43 4.74 -14.31
N SER A 49 1.04 4.69 -13.04
CA SER A 49 1.54 3.72 -12.08
C SER A 49 0.42 3.26 -11.16
N SER A 50 0.45 1.99 -10.82
CA SER A 50 -0.38 1.42 -9.77
C SER A 50 0.33 1.51 -8.42
N VAL A 51 -0.43 1.79 -7.36
CA VAL A 51 0.11 1.72 -5.99
C VAL A 51 0.02 0.28 -5.51
N ARG A 52 1.17 -0.28 -5.12
CA ARG A 52 1.29 -1.62 -4.55
C ARG A 52 1.73 -1.51 -3.09
N ALA A 53 1.56 -2.58 -2.32
CA ALA A 53 2.01 -2.66 -0.93
C ALA A 53 2.85 -3.90 -0.70
N ARG A 54 3.82 -3.79 0.21
CA ARG A 54 4.58 -4.91 0.77
C ARG A 54 4.85 -4.67 2.25
N LYS A 55 5.16 -5.71 3.01
CA LYS A 55 5.74 -5.52 4.35
C LYS A 55 7.17 -4.99 4.19
N ILE A 56 7.63 -4.10 5.08
CA ILE A 56 8.94 -3.42 4.94
C ILE A 56 10.12 -4.40 4.91
N ASP A 57 9.96 -5.54 5.57
CA ASP A 57 10.93 -6.63 5.69
C ASP A 57 10.80 -7.71 4.61
N GLN A 58 9.87 -7.53 3.66
CA GLN A 58 9.60 -8.47 2.57
C GLN A 58 9.80 -7.79 1.21
N ALA A 59 10.29 -8.57 0.24
CA ALA A 59 10.46 -8.08 -1.13
C ALA A 59 9.15 -8.12 -1.91
N ASP A 60 8.35 -9.16 -1.67
CA ASP A 60 7.16 -9.49 -2.46
C ASP A 60 5.97 -8.58 -2.14
N ALA A 61 5.21 -8.29 -3.20
CA ALA A 61 3.97 -7.53 -3.09
C ALA A 61 2.89 -8.34 -2.37
N LEU A 62 2.11 -7.69 -1.52
CA LEU A 62 0.88 -8.26 -0.99
C LEU A 62 -0.14 -8.48 -2.14
N PRO A 63 -0.87 -9.61 -2.16
CA PRO A 63 -1.89 -9.86 -3.19
C PRO A 63 -3.07 -8.90 -2.99
N ALA A 64 -3.37 -8.06 -4.00
CA ALA A 64 -4.35 -6.98 -3.86
C ALA A 64 -5.79 -7.47 -3.61
N ASP A 65 -6.13 -8.66 -4.11
CA ASP A 65 -7.45 -9.28 -4.00
C ASP A 65 -7.63 -10.10 -2.71
N ALA A 66 -6.54 -10.39 -1.99
CA ALA A 66 -6.59 -11.11 -0.73
C ALA A 66 -7.18 -10.25 0.39
N ASN A 67 -7.78 -10.92 1.38
CA ASN A 67 -8.06 -10.31 2.67
C ASN A 67 -6.73 -9.97 3.38
N VAL A 68 -6.72 -8.88 4.14
CA VAL A 68 -5.50 -8.43 4.86
C VAL A 68 -4.92 -9.49 5.80
N LEU A 69 -5.76 -10.23 6.53
CA LEU A 69 -5.29 -11.30 7.43
C LEU A 69 -4.76 -12.51 6.66
N ASP A 70 -5.43 -12.90 5.58
CA ASP A 70 -5.00 -14.01 4.72
C ASP A 70 -3.68 -13.69 3.99
N ALA A 71 -3.42 -12.40 3.75
CA ALA A 71 -2.15 -11.90 3.23
C ALA A 71 -1.04 -11.83 4.29
N GLY A 72 -1.30 -12.29 5.53
CA GLY A 72 -0.32 -12.32 6.61
C GLY A 72 -0.05 -10.97 7.27
N VAL A 73 -0.94 -9.98 7.08
CA VAL A 73 -0.85 -8.69 7.76
C VAL A 73 -1.41 -8.80 9.18
N THR A 74 -0.63 -8.33 10.14
CA THR A 74 -0.94 -8.35 11.57
C THR A 74 -0.84 -6.95 12.18
N ALA A 75 -1.33 -6.79 13.42
CA ALA A 75 -1.29 -5.51 14.09
C ALA A 75 0.14 -4.98 14.22
N MET A 76 0.30 -3.68 13.94
CA MET A 76 1.55 -2.93 13.95
C MET A 76 2.56 -3.35 12.88
N ASP A 77 2.18 -4.18 11.91
CA ASP A 77 3.03 -4.42 10.74
C ASP A 77 3.32 -3.10 10.02
N TRP A 78 4.56 -2.99 9.54
CA TRP A 78 4.97 -1.86 8.72
C TRP A 78 4.78 -2.19 7.24
N ILE A 79 3.77 -1.56 6.66
CA ILE A 79 3.43 -1.64 5.25
C ILE A 79 4.08 -0.49 4.49
N HIS A 80 4.78 -0.80 3.40
CA HIS A 80 5.36 0.18 2.50
C HIS A 80 4.56 0.21 1.19
N LEU A 81 4.03 1.39 0.85
CA LEU A 81 3.41 1.66 -0.44
C LEU A 81 4.48 2.09 -1.44
N TYR A 82 4.44 1.53 -2.63
CA TYR A 82 5.37 1.86 -3.72
C TYR A 82 4.64 1.93 -5.06
N PHE A 83 5.21 2.66 -6.01
CA PHE A 83 4.63 2.86 -7.33
C PHE A 83 5.20 1.84 -8.32
N GLU A 84 4.32 1.03 -8.89
CA GLU A 84 4.68 0.10 -9.96
C GLU A 84 4.19 0.66 -11.30
N PRO A 85 5.09 0.95 -12.26
CA PRO A 85 4.70 1.47 -13.57
C PRO A 85 3.73 0.54 -14.29
N ASP A 86 2.67 1.10 -14.86
CA ASP A 86 1.72 0.33 -15.65
C ASP A 86 2.44 -0.20 -16.90
N THR A 87 2.50 -1.53 -17.04
CA THR A 87 3.12 -2.16 -18.20
C THR A 87 2.13 -2.17 -19.37
N VAL A 88 2.09 -1.09 -20.13
CA VAL A 88 1.45 -1.10 -21.45
C VAL A 88 2.46 -1.63 -22.47
N GLY A 89 2.31 -2.89 -22.88
CA GLY A 89 3.09 -3.45 -24.00
C GLY A 89 4.57 -3.75 -23.73
N GLY A 90 4.96 -4.03 -22.48
CA GLY A 90 6.28 -4.58 -22.14
C GLY A 90 7.47 -3.61 -22.27
N THR A 91 7.23 -2.32 -22.53
CA THR A 91 8.31 -1.31 -22.58
C THR A 91 8.11 -0.30 -21.45
N ARG A 92 9.07 -0.23 -20.52
CA ARG A 92 9.16 0.80 -19.49
C ARG A 92 9.33 2.15 -20.20
N LEU A 93 8.34 3.03 -20.12
CA LEU A 93 8.53 4.43 -20.53
C LEU A 93 9.46 5.07 -19.48
N GLN A 94 10.67 5.43 -19.92
CA GLN A 94 11.66 6.17 -19.14
C GLN A 94 11.30 7.65 -19.07
#